data_AF-A0A6I1ZL98-F1
#
_entry.id   AF-A0A6I1ZL98-F1
#
_cell.length_a   1.000
_cell.length_b   1.000
_cell.length_c   1.000
_cell.angle_alpha   90.00
_cell.angle_beta   90.00
_cell.angle_gamma   90.00
#
_symmetry.space_group_name_H-M   'P 1'
#
loop_
_entity.id
_entity.type
_entity.pdbx_description
1 polymer ?
#
loop_
_entity_poly.entity_id
_entity_poly.type
_entity_poly.pdbx_seq_one_letter_code
_entity_poly.pdbx_strand_id
1 'polypeptide(L)'
;MLAALPAIIPGQTSPWRPNPIVRFWDLRVNPLEFRTPILLMPFDVKGSVTVYGGPDMFRAFPLYLLRRDHSAVILDSTESEMTSIQSLFSRLTFVYDVDLVKFNPLYRFLPFSIVDVLVGVGLRTNQIPFSPALPGNWPPGDFDYEFAPVFHHLLANMTVGYQRSENWYAYLQLSRGIAVGSVYRASVIKRYLGGLGSSADFAVGLKFFRPGSGRVRYSWGGELRYYSLDVPDLDDPDLISPIEGLQVRCLGLFFTFGAVLGGRPSAADRAKRDLYSGDYMAAEENLRAFLERYPRHGKVRRARRLLALAEGLVPYQQIDLARTLQQEGRLEEALGWLDRAETRADSTLMTSVDQGRAEVGYVYLERADRFLRQGNLDRTDQILRTAKLLLPAEEILIERYEAEVLIRQGHNLRSQGAFIAALKKYNLAISADTSRRVEIEGYQVRIAEDLLRAAEAASERDALALALESLKLSQTLDPRRKIELDKMIVELERRLERLTRGEIRRSMEDQMQEARELRQKLPPSKPRIGLLVAQIEDILGTPDHVTQETDRFGINHQLWEYKGGEYPGLYYFENYILTRVEPLGRK
;
A
#
# COMPACT_ATOMS: atom_id res chain seq x y z
N MET A 1 -0.93 -19.15 -35.87
CA MET A 1 -0.44 -17.88 -36.44
C MET A 1 -0.12 -16.94 -35.28
N LEU A 2 1.04 -17.14 -34.66
CA LEU A 2 1.55 -16.29 -33.58
C LEU A 2 2.62 -15.40 -34.21
N ALA A 3 2.25 -14.16 -34.52
CA ALA A 3 3.17 -13.17 -35.03
C ALA A 3 2.93 -11.85 -34.28
N ALA A 4 4.04 -11.32 -33.77
CA ALA A 4 4.22 -10.00 -33.18
C ALA A 4 3.49 -9.75 -31.84
N LEU A 5 4.21 -10.06 -30.74
CA LEU A 5 4.15 -9.21 -29.55
C LEU A 5 4.41 -7.76 -30.01
N PRO A 6 3.55 -6.78 -29.66
CA PRO A 6 3.82 -5.40 -30.00
C PRO A 6 5.14 -5.01 -29.34
N ALA A 7 6.04 -4.42 -30.14
CA ALA A 7 7.27 -3.86 -29.65
C ALA A 7 6.95 -2.91 -28.48
N ILE A 8 7.61 -3.13 -27.34
CA ILE A 8 7.61 -2.23 -26.20
C ILE A 8 8.03 -0.86 -26.72
N ILE A 9 7.05 0.01 -26.98
CA ILE A 9 7.33 1.41 -27.26
C ILE A 9 7.77 1.97 -25.91
N PRO A 10 8.99 2.54 -25.79
CA PRO A 10 9.37 3.24 -24.59
C PRO A 10 8.56 4.54 -24.54
N GLY A 11 7.34 4.46 -24.01
CA GLY A 11 6.62 5.63 -23.55
C GLY A 11 7.52 6.33 -22.54
N GLN A 12 7.83 7.59 -22.79
CA GLN A 12 8.71 8.41 -21.97
C GLN A 12 8.19 8.51 -20.53
N THR A 13 8.54 7.53 -19.69
CA THR A 13 8.52 7.64 -18.24
C THR A 13 9.79 8.37 -17.84
N SER A 14 9.84 9.69 -18.02
CA SER A 14 11.00 10.43 -17.56
C SER A 14 10.83 10.67 -16.06
N PRO A 15 11.50 9.90 -15.17
CA PRO A 15 11.52 10.23 -13.76
C PRO A 15 12.02 11.68 -13.62
N TRP A 16 11.62 12.34 -12.53
CA TRP A 16 12.12 13.66 -12.24
C TRP A 16 13.66 13.64 -12.19
N ARG A 17 14.28 14.21 -13.22
CA ARG A 17 15.74 14.30 -13.38
C ARG A 17 16.16 15.76 -13.23
N PRO A 18 16.40 16.21 -11.99
CA PRO A 18 16.90 17.55 -11.77
C PRO A 18 18.28 17.70 -12.42
N ASN A 19 18.59 18.92 -12.86
CA ASN A 19 19.89 19.26 -13.42
C ASN A 19 21.01 18.74 -12.48
N PRO A 20 22.06 18.07 -12.99
CA PRO A 20 23.15 17.54 -12.17
C PRO A 20 23.76 18.55 -11.20
N ILE A 21 23.87 19.81 -11.59
CA ILE A 21 24.37 20.91 -10.75
C ILE A 21 23.42 21.17 -9.58
N VAL A 22 22.12 21.23 -9.84
CA VAL A 22 21.09 21.42 -8.80
C VAL A 22 21.08 20.23 -7.86
N ARG A 23 21.15 19.01 -8.39
CA ARG A 23 21.24 17.79 -7.59
C ARG A 23 22.48 17.77 -6.71
N PHE A 24 23.65 18.13 -7.25
CA PHE A 24 24.88 18.25 -6.48
C PHE A 24 24.74 19.27 -5.37
N TRP A 25 24.20 20.46 -5.67
CA TRP A 25 23.99 21.50 -4.69
C TRP A 25 23.06 21.05 -3.56
N ASP A 26 21.88 20.50 -3.88
CA ASP A 26 20.88 20.13 -2.88
C ASP A 26 21.27 18.92 -2.02
N LEU A 27 22.05 17.98 -2.56
CA LEU A 27 22.45 16.75 -1.86
C LEU A 27 23.82 16.83 -1.19
N ARG A 28 24.79 17.56 -1.76
CA ARG A 28 26.16 17.62 -1.24
C ARG A 28 26.44 18.92 -0.51
N VAL A 29 26.02 20.05 -1.07
CA VAL A 29 26.32 21.36 -0.50
C VAL A 29 25.31 21.75 0.58
N ASN A 30 24.02 21.49 0.36
CA ASN A 30 22.93 21.89 1.25
C ASN A 30 22.03 20.73 1.70
N PRO A 31 22.56 19.60 2.23
CA PRO A 31 21.73 18.45 2.60
C PRO A 31 20.76 18.73 3.75
N LEU A 32 21.10 19.64 4.67
CA LEU A 32 20.30 19.99 5.85
C LEU A 32 19.48 21.28 5.66
N GLU A 33 18.53 21.26 4.73
CA GLU A 33 17.68 22.43 4.47
C GLU A 33 16.58 22.62 5.52
N PHE A 34 16.08 21.52 6.08
CA PHE A 34 14.93 21.45 6.99
C PHE A 34 15.33 20.98 8.39
N ARG A 35 16.63 21.00 8.72
CA ARG A 35 17.12 20.42 9.97
C ARG A 35 16.43 21.05 11.19
N THR A 36 16.39 20.26 12.25
CA THR A 36 16.04 20.79 13.56
C THR A 36 17.10 21.82 14.00
N PRO A 37 16.70 22.93 14.63
CA PRO A 37 17.63 23.92 15.16
C PRO A 37 18.44 23.31 16.30
N ILE A 38 19.60 23.89 16.58
CA ILE A 38 20.31 23.59 17.82
C ILE A 38 19.56 24.26 18.95
N LEU A 39 19.11 23.49 19.95
CA LEU A 39 18.31 24.00 21.06
C LEU A 39 19.20 24.44 22.22
N LEU A 40 20.19 23.60 22.54
CA LEU A 40 21.02 23.73 23.73
C LEU A 40 22.41 23.16 23.47
N MET A 41 23.44 23.84 23.98
CA MET A 41 24.76 23.28 24.24
C MET A 41 24.96 23.28 25.76
N PRO A 42 24.83 22.13 26.44
CA PRO A 42 24.87 22.06 27.90
C PRO A 42 26.28 22.16 28.50
N PHE A 43 27.32 22.12 27.67
CA PHE A 43 28.69 22.56 27.99
C PHE A 43 29.52 22.61 26.71
N ASP A 44 30.55 23.46 26.71
CA ASP A 44 31.60 23.49 25.69
C ASP A 44 32.93 23.92 26.33
N VAL A 45 33.83 22.96 26.46
CA VAL A 45 35.15 23.10 27.08
C VAL A 45 36.18 23.41 26.00
N LYS A 46 37.07 24.36 26.29
CA LYS A 46 38.09 24.80 25.36
C LYS A 46 39.43 24.94 26.07
N GLY A 47 40.47 24.46 25.41
CA GLY A 47 41.85 24.54 25.88
C GLY A 47 42.74 25.09 24.78
N SER A 48 43.66 25.98 25.16
CA SER A 48 44.64 26.52 24.22
C SER A 48 45.93 26.94 24.90
N VAL A 49 46.99 26.95 24.09
CA VAL A 49 48.18 27.76 24.33
C VAL A 49 48.10 28.96 23.41
N THR A 50 48.00 30.15 23.97
CA THR A 50 47.88 31.41 23.23
C THR A 50 49.15 32.23 23.36
N VAL A 51 49.44 33.06 22.35
CA VAL A 51 50.47 34.10 22.46
C VAL A 51 49.81 35.38 22.92
N TYR A 52 50.38 36.04 23.92
CA TYR A 52 49.91 37.32 24.44
C TYR A 52 50.91 38.47 24.17
N GLY A 53 50.39 39.70 24.16
CA GLY A 53 51.17 40.94 24.03
C GLY A 53 50.32 42.16 24.34
N GLY A 54 50.89 43.35 24.17
CA GLY A 54 50.19 44.62 24.35
C GLY A 54 49.21 45.01 23.22
N PRO A 55 48.56 46.18 23.32
CA PRO A 55 47.64 46.73 22.31
C PRO A 55 48.23 46.79 20.89
N ASP A 56 49.54 46.97 20.79
CA ASP A 56 50.24 47.18 19.52
C ASP A 56 50.62 45.88 18.80
N MET A 57 50.31 44.72 19.40
CA MET A 57 50.62 43.38 18.88
C MET A 57 50.14 43.17 17.43
N PHE A 58 49.07 43.84 17.00
CA PHE A 58 48.47 43.67 15.68
C PHE A 58 48.75 44.78 14.67
N ARG A 59 49.48 45.85 15.02
CA ARG A 59 49.73 46.98 14.10
C ARG A 59 50.45 46.57 12.80
N ALA A 60 51.11 45.41 12.75
CA ALA A 60 51.77 44.86 11.56
C ALA A 60 51.69 43.31 11.45
N PHE A 61 50.52 42.73 11.74
CA PHE A 61 50.25 41.29 11.57
C PHE A 61 50.48 40.83 10.11
N PRO A 62 51.05 39.63 9.83
CA PRO A 62 51.46 38.56 10.77
C PRO A 62 52.97 38.56 11.13
N LEU A 63 53.82 39.30 10.42
CA LEU A 63 55.29 39.21 10.53
C LEU A 63 55.86 39.77 11.86
N TYR A 64 55.13 40.66 12.54
CA TYR A 64 55.57 41.29 13.80
C TYR A 64 55.17 40.55 15.09
N LEU A 65 54.41 39.44 15.02
CA LEU A 65 54.12 38.58 16.19
C LEU A 65 55.39 38.03 16.86
N LEU A 66 56.51 38.02 16.13
CA LEU A 66 57.81 37.52 16.55
C LEU A 66 58.78 38.61 17.05
N ARG A 67 58.39 39.90 17.04
CA ARG A 67 59.25 41.02 17.50
C ARG A 67 59.09 41.32 18.99
N ARG A 68 60.06 42.07 19.55
CA ARG A 68 60.32 42.20 21.00
C ARG A 68 59.34 43.11 21.76
N ASP A 69 58.77 44.13 21.13
CA ASP A 69 58.18 45.26 21.89
C ASP A 69 56.65 45.32 21.81
N HIS A 70 55.98 44.49 22.60
CA HIS A 70 54.54 44.60 22.83
C HIS A 70 54.26 44.53 24.34
N SER A 71 54.58 45.60 25.07
CA SER A 71 54.35 45.62 26.52
C SER A 71 52.86 45.43 26.82
N ALA A 72 52.54 44.35 27.52
CA ALA A 72 51.18 44.07 28.00
C ALA A 72 50.90 44.75 29.35
N VAL A 73 51.89 45.45 29.90
CA VAL A 73 51.90 46.01 31.25
C VAL A 73 51.96 47.53 31.14
N ILE A 74 51.14 48.20 31.95
CA ILE A 74 51.18 49.65 32.15
C ILE A 74 52.08 49.92 33.35
N LEU A 75 53.08 50.78 33.16
CA LEU A 75 54.09 51.10 34.15
C LEU A 75 53.91 52.54 34.65
N ASP A 76 54.29 52.76 35.91
CA ASP A 76 54.27 54.06 36.61
C ASP A 76 55.25 55.11 36.04
N SER A 77 56.28 54.65 35.31
CA SER A 77 57.37 55.49 34.79
C SER A 77 57.89 54.98 33.44
N THR A 78 58.43 55.88 32.62
CA THR A 78 59.13 55.55 31.37
C THR A 78 60.53 54.96 31.59
N GLU A 79 61.07 55.06 32.81
CA GLU A 79 62.35 54.47 33.21
C GLU A 79 62.22 52.98 33.59
N SER A 80 60.98 52.53 33.81
CA SER A 80 60.63 51.16 34.16
C SER A 80 60.48 50.32 32.88
N GLU A 81 61.17 49.17 32.78
CA GLU A 81 61.03 48.25 31.65
C GLU A 81 60.82 46.79 32.07
N MET A 82 59.80 46.14 31.51
CA MET A 82 59.52 44.72 31.73
C MET A 82 60.27 43.83 30.72
N THR A 83 61.54 43.54 31.00
CA THR A 83 62.40 42.71 30.12
C THR A 83 61.99 41.23 30.09
N SER A 84 61.31 40.75 31.13
CA SER A 84 60.92 39.35 31.35
C SER A 84 59.91 38.79 30.32
N ILE A 85 59.25 39.67 29.55
CA ILE A 85 58.17 39.31 28.60
C ILE A 85 58.65 39.42 27.12
N GLN A 86 59.93 39.71 26.87
CA GLN A 86 60.44 39.97 25.52
C GLN A 86 60.48 38.74 24.59
N SER A 87 60.60 37.52 25.14
CA SER A 87 60.69 36.30 24.33
C SER A 87 59.31 35.74 23.95
N LEU A 88 59.23 34.97 22.86
CA LEU A 88 57.99 34.29 22.49
C LEU A 88 57.53 33.29 23.58
N PHE A 89 58.49 32.61 24.23
CA PHE A 89 58.19 31.59 25.24
C PHE A 89 57.60 32.19 26.52
N SER A 90 58.13 33.33 26.96
CA SER A 90 57.57 34.13 28.07
C SER A 90 56.19 34.73 27.74
N ARG A 91 55.83 34.77 26.46
CA ARG A 91 54.54 35.27 25.95
C ARG A 91 53.49 34.17 25.71
N LEU A 92 53.74 32.96 26.17
CA LEU A 92 52.75 31.89 26.12
C LEU A 92 51.79 31.99 27.31
N THR A 93 50.52 31.67 27.10
CA THR A 93 49.50 31.59 28.15
C THR A 93 48.66 30.35 27.92
N PHE A 94 48.40 29.61 28.98
CA PHE A 94 47.40 28.55 29.00
C PHE A 94 46.04 29.15 29.31
N VAL A 95 45.09 28.85 28.44
CA VAL A 95 43.71 29.29 28.56
C VAL A 95 42.81 28.09 28.67
N TYR A 96 42.04 28.06 29.75
CA TYR A 96 40.95 27.11 29.97
C TYR A 96 39.64 27.88 29.97
N ASP A 97 38.72 27.50 29.10
CA ASP A 97 37.42 28.15 28.96
C ASP A 97 36.32 27.09 29.00
N VAL A 98 35.28 27.34 29.79
CA VAL A 98 34.12 26.49 29.89
C VAL A 98 32.89 27.35 29.68
N ASP A 99 32.25 27.17 28.53
CA ASP A 99 30.90 27.65 28.33
C ASP A 99 29.96 26.70 29.09
N LEU A 100 29.27 27.19 30.13
CA LEU A 100 28.43 26.36 30.97
C LEU A 100 27.17 25.94 30.22
N VAL A 101 26.36 26.89 29.77
CA VAL A 101 25.11 26.60 29.05
C VAL A 101 24.89 27.64 27.98
N LYS A 102 24.62 27.20 26.75
CA LYS A 102 24.16 28.07 25.66
C LYS A 102 22.80 27.61 25.15
N PHE A 103 21.83 28.50 25.10
CA PHE A 103 20.49 28.23 24.55
C PHE A 103 20.24 29.07 23.31
N ASN A 104 19.34 28.60 22.43
CA ASN A 104 18.98 29.30 21.20
C ASN A 104 17.69 30.11 21.35
N PRO A 105 17.74 31.42 21.68
CA PRO A 105 16.53 32.24 21.77
C PRO A 105 15.80 32.36 20.42
N LEU A 106 16.52 32.34 19.29
CA LEU A 106 15.89 32.48 17.97
C LEU A 106 14.91 31.36 17.67
N TYR A 107 15.11 30.16 18.21
CA TYR A 107 14.17 29.06 18.03
C TYR A 107 12.72 29.46 18.37
N ARG A 108 12.52 30.33 19.36
CA ARG A 108 11.19 30.74 19.81
C ARG A 108 10.51 31.74 18.88
N PHE A 109 11.30 32.57 18.19
CA PHE A 109 10.81 33.74 17.45
C PHE A 109 10.95 33.61 15.93
N LEU A 110 12.03 32.97 15.46
CA LEU A 110 12.41 32.83 14.06
C LEU A 110 13.03 31.44 13.84
N PRO A 111 12.22 30.41 13.49
CA PRO A 111 12.71 29.05 13.30
C PRO A 111 13.40 28.90 11.94
N PHE A 112 14.50 29.62 11.75
CA PHE A 112 15.43 29.38 10.65
C PHE A 112 16.18 28.08 10.93
N SER A 113 16.26 27.22 9.92
CA SER A 113 16.91 25.90 10.00
C SER A 113 18.38 25.92 9.63
N ILE A 114 18.96 27.06 9.26
CA ILE A 114 20.32 27.11 8.69
C ILE A 114 21.29 27.82 9.64
N VAL A 115 20.84 28.90 10.27
CA VAL A 115 21.62 29.72 11.19
C VAL A 115 21.06 29.55 12.59
N ASP A 116 21.94 29.28 13.55
CA ASP A 116 21.61 29.26 14.97
C ASP A 116 22.25 30.48 15.64
N VAL A 117 21.55 31.13 16.56
CA VAL A 117 22.15 32.14 17.44
C VAL A 117 21.99 31.64 18.87
N LEU A 118 23.11 31.35 19.51
CA LEU A 118 23.19 30.79 20.84
C LEU A 118 23.69 31.86 21.79
N VAL A 119 23.05 31.99 22.95
CA VAL A 119 23.50 32.90 24.02
C VAL A 119 23.77 32.07 25.26
N GLY A 120 24.84 32.40 25.99
CA GLY A 120 25.21 31.68 27.20
C GLY A 120 26.20 32.42 28.08
N VAL A 121 26.62 31.74 29.14
CA VAL A 121 27.59 32.22 30.12
C VAL A 121 28.80 31.29 30.12
N GLY A 122 29.99 31.87 30.16
CA GLY A 122 31.25 31.15 30.21
C GLY A 122 32.14 31.58 31.37
N LEU A 123 33.00 30.66 31.79
CA LEU A 123 34.05 30.88 32.76
C LEU A 123 35.39 30.64 32.08
N ARG A 124 36.32 31.59 32.17
CA ARG A 124 37.67 31.43 31.64
C ARG A 124 38.70 31.64 32.73
N THR A 125 39.78 30.87 32.66
CA THR A 125 41.01 31.14 33.40
C THR A 125 42.17 31.25 32.44
N ASN A 126 42.93 32.34 32.55
CA ASN A 126 44.18 32.56 31.84
C ASN A 126 45.32 32.48 32.84
N GLN A 127 46.37 31.73 32.52
CA GLN A 127 47.58 31.63 33.35
C GLN A 127 48.82 31.45 32.49
N ILE A 128 49.94 32.05 32.88
CA ILE A 128 51.22 31.85 32.21
C ILE A 128 51.86 30.55 32.72
N PRO A 129 52.32 29.65 31.83
CA PRO A 129 52.90 28.36 32.23
C PRO A 129 54.30 28.46 32.84
N PHE A 130 55.07 29.49 32.48
CA PHE A 130 56.41 29.75 32.99
C PHE A 130 56.42 31.16 33.54
N SER A 131 56.61 31.30 34.85
CA SER A 131 56.62 32.60 35.50
C SER A 131 58.03 33.19 35.39
N PRO A 132 58.27 34.14 34.47
CA PRO A 132 59.62 34.66 34.33
C PRO A 132 59.97 35.48 35.58
N ALA A 133 61.24 35.42 35.96
CA ALA A 133 61.75 36.24 37.05
C ALA A 133 61.50 37.72 36.73
N LEU A 134 61.09 38.48 37.73
CA LEU A 134 60.96 39.93 37.59
C LEU A 134 62.35 40.57 37.43
N PRO A 135 62.46 41.75 36.80
CA PRO A 135 63.69 42.52 36.81
C PRO A 135 64.18 42.69 38.26
N GLY A 136 65.49 42.53 38.51
CA GLY A 136 66.06 42.17 39.82
C GLY A 136 65.75 43.06 41.04
N ASN A 137 65.06 44.19 40.86
CA ASN A 137 64.63 45.09 41.94
C ASN A 137 63.09 45.15 42.10
N TRP A 138 62.32 44.31 41.41
CA TRP A 138 60.87 44.41 41.31
C TRP A 138 60.15 43.19 41.91
N PRO A 139 59.13 43.42 42.77
CA PRO A 139 58.98 44.56 43.67
C PRO A 139 60.01 44.48 44.82
N PRO A 140 60.46 45.61 45.40
CA PRO A 140 61.33 45.59 46.56
C PRO A 140 60.59 44.97 47.77
N GLY A 141 61.15 43.93 48.38
CA GLY A 141 60.57 43.30 49.56
C GLY A 141 61.23 41.98 49.97
N ASP A 142 60.76 41.41 51.07
CA ASP A 142 61.29 40.16 51.66
C ASP A 142 60.88 38.88 50.92
N PHE A 143 60.10 38.99 49.83
CA PHE A 143 59.56 37.86 49.09
C PHE A 143 60.07 37.86 47.65
N ASP A 144 60.50 36.70 47.17
CA ASP A 144 60.84 36.46 45.77
C ASP A 144 59.55 36.37 44.93
N TYR A 145 59.07 37.50 44.43
CA TYR A 145 57.90 37.52 43.54
C TYR A 145 58.29 37.14 42.10
N GLU A 146 57.41 36.37 41.46
CA GLU A 146 57.47 36.06 40.04
C GLU A 146 56.33 36.73 39.28
N PHE A 147 56.55 37.04 38.00
CA PHE A 147 55.48 37.46 37.11
C PHE A 147 54.62 36.26 36.73
N ALA A 148 53.43 36.15 37.30
CA ALA A 148 52.56 35.01 37.13
C ALA A 148 51.09 35.44 37.08
N PRO A 149 50.69 36.25 36.10
CA PRO A 149 49.32 36.73 36.00
C PRO A 149 48.35 35.57 35.86
N VAL A 150 47.36 35.55 36.75
CA VAL A 150 46.25 34.61 36.73
C VAL A 150 44.96 35.40 36.84
N PHE A 151 44.13 35.31 35.81
CA PHE A 151 42.84 35.99 35.74
C PHE A 151 41.71 34.98 35.52
N HIS A 152 40.65 35.15 36.28
CA HIS A 152 39.40 34.44 36.16
C HIS A 152 38.34 35.37 35.60
N HIS A 153 37.62 34.92 34.57
CA HIS A 153 36.68 35.72 33.83
C HIS A 153 35.28 35.13 33.92
N LEU A 154 34.29 36.01 34.05
CA LEU A 154 32.88 35.69 33.85
C LEU A 154 32.42 36.36 32.54
N LEU A 155 32.01 35.55 31.56
CA LEU A 155 31.75 35.97 30.19
C LEU A 155 30.29 35.77 29.81
N ALA A 156 29.70 36.76 29.14
CA ALA A 156 28.47 36.61 28.38
C ALA A 156 28.81 36.36 26.91
N ASN A 157 28.30 35.26 26.35
CA ASN A 157 28.72 34.72 25.06
C ASN A 157 27.55 34.71 24.08
N MET A 158 27.78 35.18 22.87
CA MET A 158 26.88 35.05 21.73
C MET A 158 27.59 34.29 20.60
N THR A 159 27.02 33.18 20.17
CA THR A 159 27.54 32.35 19.08
C THR A 159 26.57 32.35 17.92
N VAL A 160 27.00 32.82 16.75
CA VAL A 160 26.27 32.70 15.49
C VAL A 160 26.86 31.51 14.73
N GLY A 161 26.06 30.47 14.54
CA GLY A 161 26.50 29.23 13.93
C GLY A 161 25.75 28.89 12.66
N TYR A 162 26.42 28.11 11.83
CA TYR A 162 25.97 27.71 10.52
C TYR A 162 26.24 26.23 10.30
N GLN A 163 25.18 25.47 10.02
CA GLN A 163 25.23 24.02 9.84
C GLN A 163 24.57 23.64 8.50
N ARG A 164 25.38 23.25 7.52
CA ARG A 164 24.87 22.70 6.24
C ARG A 164 25.01 21.19 6.12
N SER A 165 25.89 20.59 6.91
CA SER A 165 26.14 19.15 6.94
C SER A 165 25.73 18.57 8.28
N GLU A 166 25.39 17.28 8.32
CA GLU A 166 25.14 16.59 9.58
C GLU A 166 26.36 16.60 10.50
N ASN A 167 27.57 16.70 9.95
CA ASN A 167 28.77 16.54 10.76
C ASN A 167 29.51 17.85 10.96
N TRP A 168 29.27 18.89 10.16
CA TRP A 168 30.06 20.12 10.21
C TRP A 168 29.25 21.33 10.67
N TYR A 169 29.84 22.10 11.58
CA TYR A 169 29.27 23.32 12.15
C TYR A 169 30.33 24.42 12.21
N ALA A 170 30.16 25.45 11.39
CA ALA A 170 30.98 26.64 11.44
C ALA A 170 30.33 27.68 12.35
N TYR A 171 31.10 28.47 13.08
CA TYR A 171 30.55 29.48 13.97
C TYR A 171 31.46 30.69 14.15
N LEU A 172 30.82 31.80 14.51
CA LEU A 172 31.42 33.01 15.02
C LEU A 172 30.98 33.16 16.48
N GLN A 173 31.91 33.43 17.39
CA GLN A 173 31.61 33.71 18.78
C GLN A 173 32.11 35.09 19.17
N LEU A 174 31.22 35.83 19.82
CA LEU A 174 31.50 37.08 20.50
C LEU A 174 31.31 36.86 22.00
N SER A 175 32.23 37.37 22.80
CA SER A 175 32.17 37.27 24.25
C SER A 175 32.52 38.61 24.88
N ARG A 176 31.87 38.96 25.98
CA ARG A 176 32.24 40.13 26.80
C ARG A 176 32.03 39.82 28.27
N GLY A 177 32.90 40.31 29.13
CA GLY A 177 32.81 40.00 30.54
C GLY A 177 33.72 40.82 31.44
N ILE A 178 33.74 40.38 32.69
CA ILE A 178 34.57 40.94 33.77
C ILE A 178 35.65 39.92 34.12
N ALA A 179 36.80 40.43 34.52
CA ALA A 179 37.97 39.65 34.93
C ALA A 179 38.39 40.05 36.34
N VAL A 180 38.80 39.08 37.14
CA VAL A 180 39.42 39.31 38.45
C VAL A 180 40.63 38.43 38.57
N GLY A 181 41.72 38.98 39.09
CA GLY A 181 42.97 38.24 39.14
C GLY A 181 44.07 38.99 39.84
N SER A 182 45.27 38.45 39.71
CA SER A 182 46.49 39.01 40.30
C SER A 182 47.65 38.82 39.35
N VAL A 183 48.65 39.69 39.42
CA VAL A 183 49.80 39.69 38.51
C VAL A 183 51.02 38.98 39.11
N TYR A 184 51.26 39.12 40.43
CA TYR A 184 52.43 38.55 41.09
C TYR A 184 52.11 37.29 41.90
N ARG A 185 53.09 36.40 41.98
CA ARG A 185 53.05 35.19 42.81
C ARG A 185 54.37 35.02 43.55
N ALA A 186 54.31 34.97 44.88
CA ALA A 186 55.45 34.64 45.74
C ALA A 186 55.42 33.16 46.19
N SER A 187 54.23 32.57 46.29
CA SER A 187 54.06 31.14 46.55
C SER A 187 52.74 30.66 45.97
N VAL A 188 52.43 29.36 46.08
CA VAL A 188 51.15 28.79 45.61
C VAL A 188 49.94 29.53 46.21
N ILE A 189 50.06 30.00 47.45
CA ILE A 189 48.99 30.64 48.21
C ILE A 189 49.12 32.16 48.18
N LYS A 190 50.35 32.69 48.16
CA LYS A 190 50.61 34.13 48.23
C LYS A 190 50.66 34.76 46.84
N ARG A 191 49.58 35.46 46.50
CA ARG A 191 49.44 36.29 45.30
C ARG A 191 49.38 37.76 45.71
N TYR A 192 49.89 38.64 44.86
CA TYR A 192 49.94 40.08 45.08
C TYR A 192 49.58 40.83 43.79
N LEU A 193 49.28 42.12 43.92
CA LEU A 193 48.90 43.00 42.83
C LEU A 193 47.62 42.53 42.14
N GLY A 194 46.51 42.64 42.88
CA GLY A 194 45.18 42.21 42.45
C GLY A 194 44.47 43.26 41.61
N GLY A 195 43.52 42.89 40.77
CA GLY A 195 42.73 43.89 40.04
C GLY A 195 41.46 43.36 39.40
N LEU A 196 40.58 44.30 39.09
CA LEU A 196 39.36 44.06 38.32
C LEU A 196 39.56 44.60 36.90
N GLY A 197 39.22 43.78 35.91
CA GLY A 197 39.33 44.15 34.51
C GLY A 197 38.09 43.84 33.70
N SER A 198 38.12 44.25 32.44
CA SER A 198 37.15 43.89 31.42
C SER A 198 37.79 42.97 30.39
N SER A 199 37.00 42.05 29.84
CA SER A 199 37.47 41.15 28.78
C SER A 199 36.49 41.09 27.61
N ALA A 200 37.03 41.00 26.40
CA ALA A 200 36.24 40.88 25.18
C ALA A 200 36.93 39.94 24.17
N ASP A 201 36.13 39.13 23.47
CA ASP A 201 36.67 38.12 22.56
C ASP A 201 35.92 38.07 21.24
N PHE A 202 36.66 37.69 20.21
CA PHE A 202 36.15 37.31 18.90
C PHE A 202 36.78 35.98 18.49
N ALA A 203 35.95 35.01 18.11
CA ALA A 203 36.42 33.70 17.65
C ALA A 203 35.71 33.24 16.38
N VAL A 204 36.47 32.58 15.51
CA VAL A 204 35.97 31.89 14.32
C VAL A 204 36.33 30.42 14.47
N GLY A 205 35.33 29.54 14.41
CA GLY A 205 35.53 28.13 14.69
C GLY A 205 34.79 27.17 13.77
N LEU A 206 35.28 25.93 13.79
CA LEU A 206 34.71 24.80 13.08
C LEU A 206 34.64 23.61 14.03
N LYS A 207 33.43 23.05 14.17
CA LYS A 207 33.16 21.85 14.95
C LYS A 207 32.72 20.71 14.06
N PHE A 208 33.16 19.52 14.46
CA PHE A 208 32.68 18.26 13.96
C PHE A 208 31.71 17.66 14.98
N PHE A 209 30.55 17.20 14.52
CA PHE A 209 29.51 16.61 15.33
C PHE A 209 29.43 15.09 15.11
N ARG A 210 29.32 14.33 16.21
CA ARG A 210 29.09 12.89 16.20
C ARG A 210 27.80 12.53 16.94
N PRO A 211 27.10 11.48 16.50
CA PRO A 211 26.02 10.89 17.29
C PRO A 211 26.54 10.47 18.68
N GLY A 212 25.80 10.82 19.72
CA GLY A 212 25.99 10.33 21.08
C GLY A 212 24.80 9.48 21.53
N SER A 213 24.64 9.27 22.83
CA SER A 213 23.49 8.56 23.40
C SER A 213 22.19 9.39 23.28
N GLY A 214 21.15 8.79 22.70
CA GLY A 214 19.83 9.39 22.60
C GLY A 214 19.78 10.65 21.74
N ARG A 215 19.36 11.79 22.33
CA ARG A 215 19.22 13.08 21.62
C ARG A 215 20.48 13.93 21.60
N VAL A 216 21.48 13.59 22.42
CA VAL A 216 22.75 14.31 22.55
C VAL A 216 23.68 13.97 21.39
N ARG A 217 24.49 14.93 20.98
CA ARG A 217 25.59 14.77 20.03
C ARG A 217 26.85 15.33 20.65
N TYR A 218 27.95 14.63 20.50
CA TYR A 218 29.25 15.15 20.91
C TYR A 218 29.83 16.01 19.80
N SER A 219 30.57 17.03 20.21
CA SER A 219 31.23 17.96 19.32
C SER A 219 32.69 18.10 19.70
N TRP A 220 33.56 18.17 18.71
CA TRP A 220 34.94 18.58 18.89
C TRP A 220 35.38 19.43 17.72
N GLY A 221 36.35 20.32 17.91
CA GLY A 221 36.72 21.23 16.85
C GLY A 221 37.87 22.14 17.21
N GLY A 222 38.15 23.05 16.29
CA GLY A 222 39.13 24.12 16.46
C GLY A 222 38.47 25.48 16.33
N GLU A 223 38.98 26.47 17.03
CA GLU A 223 38.68 27.88 16.74
C GLU A 223 39.94 28.73 16.82
N LEU A 224 40.02 29.71 15.93
CA LEU A 224 40.96 30.81 16.05
C LEU A 224 40.28 31.89 16.88
N ARG A 225 40.92 32.28 17.99
CA ARG A 225 40.36 33.26 18.92
C ARG A 225 41.34 34.39 19.15
N TYR A 226 40.81 35.60 19.05
CA TYR A 226 41.39 36.81 19.59
C TYR A 226 40.65 37.18 20.87
N TYR A 227 41.38 37.56 21.91
CA TYR A 227 40.77 38.18 23.09
C TYR A 227 41.61 39.31 23.68
N SER A 228 40.94 40.22 24.36
CA SER A 228 41.53 41.31 25.13
C SER A 228 41.18 41.18 26.61
N LEU A 229 42.13 41.58 27.44
CA LEU A 229 41.96 41.80 28.87
C LEU A 229 42.53 43.18 29.19
N ASP A 230 41.71 44.06 29.75
CA ASP A 230 42.09 45.40 30.18
C ASP A 230 41.80 45.54 31.68
N VAL A 231 42.85 45.67 32.48
CA VAL A 231 42.84 45.92 33.92
C VAL A 231 43.45 47.31 34.10
N PRO A 232 42.63 48.37 34.26
CA PRO A 232 43.14 49.74 34.29
C PRO A 232 43.96 50.00 35.55
N ASP A 233 43.49 49.51 36.70
CA ASP A 233 44.06 49.78 38.02
C ASP A 233 44.32 48.46 38.75
N LEU A 234 45.54 48.31 39.27
CA LEU A 234 45.94 47.22 40.14
C LEU A 234 46.12 47.73 41.57
N ASP A 235 45.64 46.93 42.53
CA ASP A 235 45.72 47.20 43.96
C ASP A 235 47.13 46.87 44.47
N ASP A 236 47.91 47.92 44.69
CA ASP A 236 49.27 47.89 45.25
C ASP A 236 49.30 48.61 46.61
N PRO A 237 48.75 48.00 47.68
CA PRO A 237 48.62 48.65 48.98
C PRO A 237 49.97 49.02 49.62
N ASP A 238 51.02 48.26 49.31
CA ASP A 238 52.37 48.49 49.84
C ASP A 238 53.21 49.45 48.97
N LEU A 239 52.66 49.91 47.82
CA LEU A 239 53.33 50.80 46.86
C LEU A 239 54.71 50.29 46.42
N ILE A 240 54.80 48.98 46.18
CA ILE A 240 56.05 48.29 45.83
C ILE A 240 56.12 47.90 44.35
N SER A 241 55.00 47.99 43.61
CA SER A 241 54.91 47.55 42.24
C SER A 241 55.01 48.72 41.26
N PRO A 242 55.95 48.69 40.30
CA PRO A 242 55.98 49.65 39.20
C PRO A 242 54.90 49.36 38.14
N ILE A 243 54.15 48.26 38.29
CA ILE A 243 53.05 47.87 37.42
C ILE A 243 51.74 48.45 37.98
N GLU A 244 51.16 49.42 37.26
CA GLU A 244 49.89 50.07 37.62
C GLU A 244 48.67 49.38 36.98
N GLY A 245 48.86 48.77 35.81
CA GLY A 245 47.77 48.17 35.05
C GLY A 245 48.23 47.14 34.02
N LEU A 246 47.25 46.51 33.36
CA LEU A 246 47.48 45.43 32.41
C LEU A 246 46.58 45.58 31.17
N GLN A 247 47.18 45.59 29.98
CA GLN A 247 46.47 45.58 28.70
C GLN A 247 46.98 44.41 27.84
N VAL A 248 46.33 43.27 27.97
CA VAL A 248 46.70 42.05 27.27
C VAL A 248 45.84 41.87 26.02
N ARG A 249 46.49 41.52 24.92
CA ARG A 249 45.91 41.06 23.67
C ARG A 249 46.44 39.68 23.38
N CYS A 250 45.55 38.76 23.03
CA CYS A 250 45.91 37.36 22.85
C CYS A 250 45.38 36.83 21.52
N LEU A 251 46.18 35.98 20.88
CA LEU A 251 45.78 35.19 19.72
C LEU A 251 46.15 33.73 19.95
N GLY A 252 45.24 32.81 19.65
CA GLY A 252 45.59 31.40 19.65
C GLY A 252 44.56 30.49 19.02
N LEU A 253 44.98 29.24 18.84
CA LEU A 253 44.17 28.14 18.34
C LEU A 253 43.66 27.32 19.51
N PHE A 254 42.35 27.26 19.66
CA PHE A 254 41.69 26.54 20.74
C PHE A 254 41.16 25.21 20.22
N PHE A 255 41.43 24.14 20.97
CA PHE A 255 40.71 22.90 20.81
C PHE A 255 39.42 23.00 21.63
N THR A 256 38.30 22.59 21.03
CA THR A 256 36.97 22.65 21.65
C THR A 256 36.38 21.26 21.74
N PHE A 257 35.71 20.96 22.85
CA PHE A 257 34.95 19.73 23.08
C PHE A 257 33.67 20.05 23.84
N GLY A 258 32.54 19.57 23.36
CA GLY A 258 31.26 19.87 23.98
C GLY A 258 30.16 18.91 23.58
N ALA A 259 28.96 19.19 24.07
CA ALA A 259 27.74 18.47 23.70
C ALA A 259 26.71 19.41 23.08
N VAL A 260 25.87 18.86 22.21
CA VAL A 260 24.85 19.61 21.47
C VAL A 260 23.55 18.82 21.43
N LEU A 261 22.43 19.50 21.70
CA LEU A 261 21.08 19.00 21.51
C LEU A 261 20.43 19.69 20.31
N GLY A 262 20.01 18.90 19.32
CA GLY A 262 19.42 19.41 18.07
C GLY A 262 20.41 19.41 16.89
N GLY A 263 20.13 20.23 15.87
CA GLY A 263 20.94 20.31 14.65
C GLY A 263 20.87 19.06 13.76
N ARG A 264 19.87 18.19 13.96
CA ARG A 264 19.75 16.89 13.26
C ARG A 264 18.88 16.99 12.00
N PRO A 265 19.12 16.13 10.99
CA PRO A 265 18.24 16.03 9.84
C PRO A 265 16.80 15.73 10.27
N SER A 266 15.86 16.47 9.69
CA SER A 266 14.43 16.27 9.88
C SER A 266 13.88 15.20 8.94
N ALA A 267 12.59 14.89 9.05
CA ALA A 267 11.89 14.06 8.07
C ALA A 267 11.90 14.70 6.67
N ALA A 268 11.76 16.03 6.55
CA ALA A 268 11.84 16.69 5.24
C ALA A 268 13.24 16.64 4.61
N ASP A 269 14.33 16.58 5.40
CA ASP A 269 15.68 16.35 4.86
C ASP A 269 15.85 14.93 4.33
N ARG A 270 15.21 13.94 4.96
CA ARG A 270 15.12 12.57 4.43
C ARG A 270 14.28 12.54 3.17
N ALA A 271 13.08 13.10 3.20
CA ALA A 271 12.19 13.17 2.05
C ALA A 271 12.84 13.83 0.83
N LYS A 272 13.63 14.89 1.04
CA LYS A 272 14.40 15.50 -0.05
C LYS A 272 15.33 14.47 -0.68
N ARG A 273 16.08 13.69 0.11
CA ARG A 273 16.95 12.63 -0.41
C ARG A 273 16.14 11.57 -1.16
N ASP A 274 15.03 11.12 -0.56
CA ASP A 274 14.13 10.11 -1.14
C ASP A 274 13.60 10.59 -2.51
N LEU A 275 13.19 11.85 -2.61
CA LEU A 275 12.76 12.49 -3.86
C LEU A 275 13.86 12.44 -4.95
N TYR A 276 15.11 12.74 -4.58
CA TYR A 276 16.25 12.70 -5.50
C TYR A 276 16.76 11.27 -5.80
N SER A 277 16.36 10.25 -5.04
CA SER A 277 16.61 8.84 -5.35
C SER A 277 15.47 8.17 -6.12
N GLY A 278 14.35 8.86 -6.32
CA GLY A 278 13.18 8.32 -7.03
C GLY A 278 12.17 7.61 -6.13
N ASP A 279 12.32 7.70 -4.80
CA ASP A 279 11.36 7.15 -3.84
C ASP A 279 10.36 8.23 -3.41
N TYR A 280 9.43 8.52 -4.31
CA TYR A 280 8.46 9.61 -4.18
C TYR A 280 7.40 9.32 -3.10
N MET A 281 7.02 8.05 -2.92
CA MET A 281 6.08 7.64 -1.86
C MET A 281 6.68 7.88 -0.46
N ALA A 282 7.94 7.46 -0.23
CA ALA A 282 8.62 7.76 1.03
C ALA A 282 8.82 9.27 1.23
N ALA A 283 9.12 9.99 0.14
CA ALA A 283 9.23 11.45 0.19
C ALA A 283 7.90 12.12 0.59
N GLU A 284 6.78 11.72 0.01
CA GLU A 284 5.43 12.21 0.32
C GLU A 284 5.11 12.02 1.81
N GLU A 285 5.29 10.80 2.33
CA GLU A 285 5.05 10.46 3.73
C GLU A 285 5.91 11.31 4.69
N ASN A 286 7.23 11.34 4.45
CA ASN A 286 8.16 12.08 5.28
C ASN A 286 7.90 13.61 5.26
N LEU A 287 7.45 14.16 4.13
CA LEU A 287 7.08 15.58 4.02
C LEU A 287 5.79 15.90 4.78
N ARG A 288 4.77 15.05 4.70
CA ARG A 288 3.53 15.21 5.49
C ARG A 288 3.85 15.18 6.99
N ALA A 289 4.58 14.16 7.44
CA ALA A 289 5.00 14.05 8.84
C ALA A 289 5.80 15.27 9.31
N PHE A 290 6.66 15.83 8.45
CA PHE A 290 7.39 17.06 8.77
C PHE A 290 6.46 18.28 8.92
N LEU A 291 5.52 18.46 7.99
CA LEU A 291 4.59 19.60 7.99
C LEU A 291 3.63 19.57 9.18
N GLU A 292 3.19 18.38 9.58
CA GLU A 292 2.38 18.16 10.79
C GLU A 292 3.16 18.48 12.07
N ARG A 293 4.41 17.98 12.16
CA ARG A 293 5.23 18.15 13.35
C ARG A 293 5.81 19.56 13.50
N TYR A 294 6.08 20.24 12.39
CA TYR A 294 6.73 21.56 12.38
C TYR A 294 5.96 22.59 11.51
N PRO A 295 4.69 22.90 11.84
CA PRO A 295 3.83 23.74 11.00
C PRO A 295 4.31 25.20 10.88
N ARG A 296 5.15 25.66 11.84
CA ARG A 296 5.71 27.01 11.88
C ARG A 296 7.17 27.08 11.42
N HIS A 297 7.74 26.00 10.87
CA HIS A 297 9.11 25.98 10.40
C HIS A 297 9.40 27.06 9.33
N GLY A 298 10.56 27.72 9.37
CA GLY A 298 10.89 28.82 8.45
C GLY A 298 10.92 28.42 6.96
N LYS A 299 10.99 27.11 6.67
CA LYS A 299 10.97 26.53 5.32
C LYS A 299 9.68 25.75 4.97
N VAL A 300 8.58 25.92 5.71
CA VAL A 300 7.30 25.24 5.40
C VAL A 300 6.85 25.43 3.94
N ARG A 301 6.97 26.65 3.39
CA ARG A 301 6.61 26.90 1.97
C ARG A 301 7.44 26.07 0.99
N ARG A 302 8.71 25.82 1.30
CA ARG A 302 9.56 24.94 0.48
C ARG A 302 9.15 23.48 0.65
N ALA A 303 8.91 23.02 1.87
CA ALA A 303 8.45 21.65 2.13
C ALA A 303 7.12 21.35 1.41
N ARG A 304 6.16 22.28 1.42
CA ARG A 304 4.90 22.15 0.65
C ARG A 304 5.11 22.03 -0.86
N ARG A 305 6.06 22.78 -1.43
CA ARG A 305 6.41 22.64 -2.86
C ARG A 305 7.03 21.29 -3.18
N LEU A 306 7.91 20.79 -2.31
CA LEU A 306 8.46 19.44 -2.48
C LEU A 306 7.39 18.37 -2.30
N LEU A 307 6.41 18.59 -1.43
CA LEU A 307 5.30 17.65 -1.23
C LEU A 307 4.44 17.58 -2.48
N ALA A 308 4.03 18.72 -3.03
CA ALA A 308 3.25 18.76 -4.27
C ALA A 308 4.01 18.10 -5.44
N LEU A 309 5.33 18.27 -5.50
CA LEU A 309 6.17 17.59 -6.48
C LEU A 309 6.18 16.07 -6.24
N ALA A 310 6.35 15.60 -5.00
CA ALA A 310 6.32 14.18 -4.66
C ALA A 310 4.95 13.56 -5.00
N GLU A 311 3.85 14.22 -4.62
CA GLU A 311 2.47 13.79 -4.88
C GLU A 311 2.21 13.62 -6.38
N GLY A 312 2.70 14.54 -7.23
CA GLY A 312 2.61 14.42 -8.69
C GLY A 312 3.50 13.32 -9.28
N LEU A 313 4.55 12.90 -8.58
CA LEU A 313 5.50 11.88 -9.05
C LEU A 313 5.16 10.46 -8.56
N VAL A 314 4.37 10.33 -7.50
CA VAL A 314 3.95 9.02 -6.94
C VAL A 314 3.33 8.08 -7.98
N PRO A 315 2.41 8.51 -8.87
CA PRO A 315 1.84 7.61 -9.89
C PRO A 315 2.89 7.00 -10.81
N TYR A 316 3.95 7.74 -11.14
CA TYR A 316 5.05 7.21 -11.96
C TYR A 316 5.79 6.07 -11.25
N GLN A 317 6.13 6.24 -9.96
CA GLN A 317 6.77 5.18 -9.18
C GLN A 317 5.85 3.97 -9.04
N GLN A 318 4.54 4.16 -8.90
CA GLN A 318 3.57 3.06 -8.81
C GLN A 318 3.49 2.26 -10.12
N ILE A 319 3.53 2.91 -11.27
CA ILE A 319 3.59 2.23 -12.58
C ILE A 319 4.91 1.47 -12.74
N ASP A 320 6.03 2.05 -12.35
CA ASP A 320 7.33 1.37 -12.43
C ASP A 320 7.36 0.12 -11.54
N LEU A 321 6.81 0.20 -10.32
CA LEU A 321 6.62 -0.96 -9.44
C LEU A 321 5.71 -2.01 -10.06
N ALA A 322 4.60 -1.61 -10.69
CA ALA A 322 3.70 -2.52 -11.38
C ALA A 322 4.43 -3.28 -12.49
N ARG A 323 5.25 -2.61 -13.30
CA ARG A 323 6.05 -3.25 -14.35
C ARG A 323 7.06 -4.26 -13.80
N THR A 324 7.74 -3.94 -12.70
CA THR A 324 8.64 -4.90 -12.04
C THR A 324 7.88 -6.14 -11.59
N LEU A 325 6.71 -5.97 -10.95
CA LEU A 325 5.86 -7.08 -10.52
C LEU A 325 5.30 -7.91 -11.69
N GLN A 326 5.00 -7.28 -12.83
CA GLN A 326 4.62 -7.97 -14.06
C GLN A 326 5.74 -8.89 -14.55
N GLN A 327 6.98 -8.39 -14.58
CA GLN A 327 8.17 -9.17 -14.97
C GLN A 327 8.42 -10.34 -14.00
N GLU A 328 8.09 -10.18 -12.72
CA GLU A 328 8.12 -11.24 -11.70
C GLU A 328 6.93 -12.21 -11.79
N GLY A 329 5.93 -11.92 -12.63
CA GLY A 329 4.71 -12.74 -12.79
C GLY A 329 3.65 -12.53 -11.70
N ARG A 330 3.83 -11.55 -10.83
CA ARG A 330 2.94 -11.16 -9.71
C ARG A 330 1.85 -10.20 -10.19
N LEU A 331 0.99 -10.71 -11.07
CA LEU A 331 0.04 -9.89 -11.84
C LEU A 331 -1.01 -9.19 -10.97
N GLU A 332 -1.54 -9.83 -9.94
CA GLU A 332 -2.55 -9.24 -9.06
C GLU A 332 -2.01 -8.04 -8.29
N GLU A 333 -0.77 -8.15 -7.78
CA GLU A 333 -0.10 -7.05 -7.10
C GLU A 333 0.24 -5.91 -8.06
N ALA A 334 0.62 -6.23 -9.30
CA ALA A 334 0.85 -5.24 -10.34
C ALA A 334 -0.43 -4.44 -10.64
N LEU A 335 -1.58 -5.12 -10.80
CA LEU A 335 -2.88 -4.46 -10.97
C LEU A 335 -3.21 -3.56 -9.78
N GLY A 336 -2.98 -4.02 -8.55
CA GLY A 336 -3.20 -3.21 -7.35
C GLY A 336 -2.37 -1.92 -7.32
N TRP A 337 -1.16 -1.92 -7.90
CA TRP A 337 -0.37 -0.69 -8.06
C TRP A 337 -0.87 0.21 -9.20
N LEU A 338 -1.31 -0.37 -10.31
CA LEU A 338 -1.92 0.38 -11.42
C LEU A 338 -3.22 1.08 -10.99
N ASP A 339 -4.06 0.40 -10.19
CA ASP A 339 -5.28 0.98 -9.63
C ASP A 339 -4.98 2.17 -8.72
N ARG A 340 -3.90 2.09 -7.92
CA ARG A 340 -3.45 3.23 -7.10
C ARG A 340 -2.96 4.38 -7.97
N ALA A 341 -2.21 4.08 -9.03
CA ALA A 341 -1.70 5.09 -9.96
C ALA A 341 -2.84 5.85 -10.64
N GLU A 342 -3.89 5.15 -11.08
CA GLU A 342 -5.08 5.72 -11.73
C GLU A 342 -5.73 6.84 -10.90
N THR A 343 -5.78 6.70 -9.56
CA THR A 343 -6.44 7.68 -8.69
C THR A 343 -5.86 9.10 -8.75
N ARG A 344 -4.60 9.23 -9.19
CA ARG A 344 -3.87 10.51 -9.22
C ARG A 344 -3.14 10.74 -10.55
N ALA A 345 -3.32 9.86 -11.53
CA ALA A 345 -2.66 9.95 -12.82
C ALA A 345 -3.17 11.18 -13.60
N ASP A 346 -2.26 11.86 -14.29
CA ASP A 346 -2.65 12.82 -15.32
C ASP A 346 -3.06 12.10 -16.61
N SER A 347 -3.52 12.86 -17.62
CA SER A 347 -3.97 12.27 -18.89
C SER A 347 -2.88 11.49 -19.63
N THR A 348 -1.60 11.86 -19.47
CA THR A 348 -0.49 11.15 -20.12
C THR A 348 -0.15 9.85 -19.41
N LEU A 349 -0.21 9.87 -18.07
CA LEU A 349 -0.04 8.71 -17.21
C LEU A 349 -1.18 7.71 -17.39
N MET A 350 -2.41 8.17 -17.62
CA MET A 350 -3.53 7.25 -17.83
C MET A 350 -3.31 6.33 -19.02
N THR A 351 -2.79 6.84 -20.13
CA THR A 351 -2.40 5.99 -21.26
C THR A 351 -1.39 4.91 -20.84
N SER A 352 -0.45 5.24 -19.95
CA SER A 352 0.52 4.27 -19.42
C SER A 352 -0.10 3.25 -18.47
N VAL A 353 -1.10 3.66 -17.68
CA VAL A 353 -1.87 2.76 -16.80
C VAL A 353 -2.70 1.78 -17.64
N ASP A 354 -3.41 2.28 -18.65
CA ASP A 354 -4.24 1.47 -19.54
C ASP A 354 -3.38 0.49 -20.34
N GLN A 355 -2.24 0.94 -20.85
CA GLN A 355 -1.27 0.06 -21.50
C GLN A 355 -0.77 -1.02 -20.53
N GLY A 356 -0.41 -0.66 -19.29
CA GLY A 356 0.02 -1.64 -18.29
C GLY A 356 -1.06 -2.66 -17.94
N ARG A 357 -2.33 -2.25 -17.88
CA ARG A 357 -3.48 -3.16 -17.69
C ARG A 357 -3.63 -4.11 -18.87
N ALA A 358 -3.54 -3.58 -20.10
CA ALA A 358 -3.61 -4.39 -21.31
C ALA A 358 -2.47 -5.42 -21.37
N GLU A 359 -1.24 -5.04 -21.04
CA GLU A 359 -0.08 -5.94 -20.94
C GLU A 359 -0.36 -7.09 -19.96
N VAL A 360 -0.91 -6.82 -18.77
CA VAL A 360 -1.35 -7.86 -17.83
C VAL A 360 -2.46 -8.74 -18.43
N GLY A 361 -3.42 -8.12 -19.11
CA GLY A 361 -4.51 -8.81 -19.79
C GLY A 361 -4.02 -9.81 -20.84
N TYR A 362 -3.02 -9.44 -21.65
CA TYR A 362 -2.43 -10.36 -22.63
C TYR A 362 -1.70 -11.53 -21.97
N VAL A 363 -1.04 -11.32 -20.82
CA VAL A 363 -0.44 -12.43 -20.05
C VAL A 363 -1.53 -13.37 -19.51
N TYR A 364 -2.68 -12.85 -19.09
CA TYR A 364 -3.82 -13.70 -18.73
C TYR A 364 -4.37 -14.47 -19.93
N LEU A 365 -4.46 -13.85 -21.11
CA LEU A 365 -4.85 -14.56 -22.33
C LEU A 365 -3.89 -15.70 -22.68
N GLU A 366 -2.58 -15.49 -22.58
CA GLU A 366 -1.59 -16.56 -22.78
C GLU A 366 -1.74 -17.70 -21.76
N ARG A 367 -2.06 -17.38 -20.50
CA ARG A 367 -2.34 -18.38 -19.46
C ARG A 367 -3.63 -19.15 -19.77
N ALA A 368 -4.69 -18.45 -20.21
CA ALA A 368 -5.94 -19.06 -20.60
C ALA A 368 -5.73 -20.05 -21.75
N ASP A 369 -5.03 -19.63 -22.81
CA ASP A 369 -4.69 -20.50 -23.94
C ASP A 369 -3.90 -21.74 -23.51
N ARG A 370 -2.92 -21.59 -22.61
CA ARG A 370 -2.17 -22.73 -22.07
C ARG A 370 -3.07 -23.73 -21.33
N PHE A 371 -3.94 -23.26 -20.45
CA PHE A 371 -4.89 -24.12 -19.73
C PHE A 371 -5.90 -24.77 -20.66
N LEU A 372 -6.34 -24.04 -21.68
CA LEU A 372 -7.25 -24.56 -22.70
C LEU A 372 -6.60 -25.73 -23.45
N ARG A 373 -5.34 -25.58 -23.89
CA ARG A 373 -4.57 -26.65 -24.55
C ARG A 373 -4.36 -27.87 -23.65
N GLN A 374 -4.28 -27.68 -22.33
CA GLN A 374 -4.20 -28.75 -21.34
C GLN A 374 -5.58 -29.40 -21.01
N GLY A 375 -6.67 -28.86 -21.54
CA GLY A 375 -8.03 -29.34 -21.27
C GLY A 375 -8.62 -28.86 -19.95
N ASN A 376 -7.99 -27.92 -19.25
CA ASN A 376 -8.50 -27.36 -17.99
C ASN A 376 -9.51 -26.23 -18.25
N LEU A 377 -10.74 -26.61 -18.57
CA LEU A 377 -11.79 -25.70 -19.04
C LEU A 377 -12.25 -24.73 -17.94
N ASP A 378 -12.39 -25.20 -16.70
CA ASP A 378 -12.85 -24.36 -15.58
C ASP A 378 -11.84 -23.26 -15.25
N ARG A 379 -10.54 -23.60 -15.26
CA ARG A 379 -9.49 -22.60 -15.03
C ARG A 379 -9.38 -21.61 -16.18
N THR A 380 -9.62 -22.08 -17.41
CA THR A 380 -9.64 -21.21 -18.59
C THR A 380 -10.78 -20.18 -18.48
N ASP A 381 -12.00 -20.63 -18.21
CA ASP A 381 -13.18 -19.74 -18.03
C ASP A 381 -12.93 -18.68 -16.96
N GLN A 382 -12.37 -19.08 -15.81
CA GLN A 382 -12.04 -18.16 -14.73
C GLN A 382 -11.06 -17.07 -15.17
N ILE A 383 -10.02 -17.43 -15.92
CA ILE A 383 -8.99 -16.48 -16.37
C ILE A 383 -9.53 -15.55 -17.45
N LEU A 384 -10.36 -16.05 -18.37
CA LEU A 384 -10.95 -15.26 -19.44
C LEU A 384 -11.81 -14.11 -18.92
N ARG A 385 -12.54 -14.31 -17.81
CA ARG A 385 -13.29 -13.22 -17.15
C ARG A 385 -12.40 -12.07 -16.72
N THR A 386 -11.22 -12.36 -16.17
CA THR A 386 -10.24 -11.33 -15.81
C THR A 386 -9.66 -10.67 -17.05
N ALA A 387 -9.31 -11.44 -18.08
CA ALA A 387 -8.82 -10.90 -19.34
C ALA A 387 -9.83 -9.96 -20.01
N LYS A 388 -11.13 -10.28 -19.97
CA LYS A 388 -12.22 -9.45 -20.51
C LYS A 388 -12.30 -8.07 -19.86
N LEU A 389 -12.07 -7.99 -18.54
CA LEU A 389 -12.04 -6.72 -17.82
C LEU A 389 -10.82 -5.86 -18.20
N LEU A 390 -9.69 -6.49 -18.51
CA LEU A 390 -8.42 -5.80 -18.77
C LEU A 390 -8.21 -5.45 -20.25
N LEU A 391 -8.89 -6.15 -21.16
CA LEU A 391 -8.77 -5.98 -22.60
C LEU A 391 -10.13 -5.73 -23.28
N PRO A 392 -10.81 -4.61 -22.98
CA PRO A 392 -12.11 -4.31 -23.58
C PRO A 392 -12.03 -4.19 -25.11
N ALA A 393 -10.87 -3.77 -25.66
CA ALA A 393 -10.65 -3.69 -27.10
C ALA A 393 -10.52 -5.07 -27.79
N GLU A 394 -10.23 -6.13 -27.04
CA GLU A 394 -10.04 -7.50 -27.54
C GLU A 394 -11.24 -8.40 -27.25
N GLU A 395 -12.43 -7.82 -27.01
CA GLU A 395 -13.64 -8.57 -26.64
C GLU A 395 -13.93 -9.71 -27.63
N ILE A 396 -13.84 -9.45 -28.94
CA ILE A 396 -14.06 -10.47 -29.99
C ILE A 396 -13.08 -11.63 -29.87
N LEU A 397 -11.80 -11.36 -29.54
CA LEU A 397 -10.80 -12.42 -29.38
C LEU A 397 -11.11 -13.27 -28.15
N ILE A 398 -11.52 -12.64 -27.05
CA ILE A 398 -11.87 -13.32 -25.81
C ILE A 398 -13.12 -14.18 -25.99
N GLU A 399 -14.14 -13.66 -26.67
CA GLU A 399 -15.36 -14.41 -27.00
C GLU A 399 -15.09 -15.66 -27.83
N ARG A 400 -14.08 -15.64 -28.71
CA ARG A 400 -13.64 -16.85 -29.43
C ARG A 400 -13.04 -17.90 -28.51
N TYR A 401 -12.26 -17.50 -27.51
CA TYR A 401 -11.76 -18.42 -26.48
C TYR A 401 -12.90 -18.97 -25.63
N GLU A 402 -13.87 -18.13 -25.23
CA GLU A 402 -15.06 -18.55 -24.48
C GLU A 402 -15.90 -19.56 -25.27
N ALA A 403 -16.11 -19.32 -26.58
CA ALA A 403 -16.79 -20.25 -27.47
C ALA A 403 -16.08 -21.61 -27.54
N GLU A 404 -14.74 -21.63 -27.65
CA GLU A 404 -13.96 -22.86 -27.66
C GLU A 404 -14.05 -23.62 -26.33
N VAL A 405 -14.05 -22.92 -25.19
CA VAL A 405 -14.29 -23.53 -23.86
C VAL A 405 -15.66 -24.19 -23.82
N LEU A 406 -16.71 -23.49 -24.27
CA LEU A 406 -18.08 -23.98 -24.29
C LEU A 406 -18.25 -25.20 -25.22
N ILE A 407 -17.61 -25.20 -26.39
CA ILE A 407 -17.60 -26.34 -27.32
C ILE A 407 -16.97 -27.57 -26.65
N ARG A 408 -15.80 -27.42 -26.01
CA ARG A 408 -15.14 -28.54 -25.32
C ARG A 408 -15.93 -29.04 -24.13
N GLN A 409 -16.57 -28.16 -23.36
CA GLN A 409 -17.51 -28.55 -22.31
C GLN A 409 -18.69 -29.35 -22.88
N GLY A 410 -19.23 -28.90 -24.02
CA GLY A 410 -20.28 -29.63 -24.75
C GLY A 410 -19.83 -31.02 -25.19
N HIS A 411 -18.60 -31.17 -25.70
CA HIS A 411 -18.02 -32.47 -26.05
C HIS A 411 -17.87 -33.39 -24.85
N ASN A 412 -17.38 -32.88 -23.71
CA ASN A 412 -17.24 -33.65 -22.48
C ASN A 412 -18.60 -34.10 -21.91
N LEU A 413 -19.61 -33.22 -21.93
CA LEU A 413 -20.97 -33.57 -21.49
C LEU A 413 -21.60 -34.60 -22.40
N ARG A 414 -21.39 -34.47 -23.72
CA ARG A 414 -21.85 -35.46 -24.70
C ARG A 414 -21.23 -36.82 -24.45
N SER A 415 -19.92 -36.90 -24.21
CA SER A 415 -19.24 -38.19 -23.94
C SER A 415 -19.69 -38.84 -22.63
N GLN A 416 -20.21 -38.06 -21.69
CA GLN A 416 -20.83 -38.52 -20.44
C GLN A 416 -22.32 -38.90 -20.60
N GLY A 417 -22.91 -38.73 -21.79
CA GLY A 417 -24.33 -38.98 -22.05
C GLY A 417 -25.27 -37.84 -21.62
N ALA A 418 -24.74 -36.71 -21.15
CA ALA A 418 -25.51 -35.54 -20.72
C ALA A 418 -25.90 -34.63 -21.91
N PHE A 419 -26.68 -35.18 -22.85
CA PHE A 419 -26.96 -34.55 -24.14
C PHE A 419 -27.65 -33.19 -24.07
N ILE A 420 -28.61 -33.00 -23.15
CA ILE A 420 -29.30 -31.71 -22.96
C ILE A 420 -28.30 -30.63 -22.53
N ALA A 421 -27.44 -30.96 -21.58
CA ALA A 421 -26.45 -30.04 -21.06
C ALA A 421 -25.42 -29.68 -22.15
N ALA A 422 -25.03 -30.65 -22.98
CA ALA A 422 -24.17 -30.43 -24.12
C ALA A 422 -24.80 -29.51 -25.18
N LEU A 423 -26.08 -29.70 -25.53
CA LEU A 423 -26.81 -28.82 -26.45
C LEU A 423 -26.87 -27.38 -25.92
N LYS A 424 -27.14 -27.20 -24.61
CA LYS A 424 -27.10 -25.88 -23.98
C LYS A 424 -25.74 -25.21 -24.14
N LYS A 425 -24.64 -25.94 -23.93
CA LYS A 425 -23.28 -25.40 -24.10
C LYS A 425 -22.98 -25.01 -25.54
N TYR A 426 -23.39 -25.80 -26.52
CA TYR A 426 -23.24 -25.44 -27.93
C TYR A 426 -24.04 -24.19 -28.33
N ASN A 427 -25.28 -24.05 -27.83
CA ASN A 427 -26.06 -22.83 -28.07
C ASN A 427 -25.37 -21.58 -27.50
N LEU A 428 -24.85 -21.68 -26.28
CA LEU A 428 -24.06 -20.59 -25.68
C LEU A 428 -22.80 -20.29 -26.50
N ALA A 429 -22.13 -21.31 -27.04
CA ALA A 429 -20.95 -21.13 -27.89
C ALA A 429 -21.27 -20.39 -29.19
N ILE A 430 -22.42 -20.65 -29.81
CA ILE A 430 -22.89 -19.91 -31.00
C ILE A 430 -23.17 -18.45 -30.66
N SER A 431 -23.74 -18.19 -29.48
CA SER A 431 -23.97 -16.82 -29.00
C SER A 431 -22.67 -16.07 -28.77
N ALA A 432 -21.62 -16.75 -28.29
CA ALA A 432 -20.31 -16.16 -28.07
C ALA A 432 -19.54 -15.93 -29.39
N ASP A 433 -19.50 -16.90 -30.31
CA ASP A 433 -18.83 -16.76 -31.60
C ASP A 433 -19.71 -17.22 -32.76
N THR A 434 -20.45 -16.27 -33.33
CA THR A 434 -21.34 -16.51 -34.46
C THR A 434 -20.62 -16.99 -35.73
N SER A 435 -19.31 -16.75 -35.86
CA SER A 435 -18.53 -17.19 -37.03
C SER A 435 -18.38 -18.72 -37.09
N ARG A 436 -18.48 -19.41 -35.95
CA ARG A 436 -18.39 -20.87 -35.84
C ARG A 436 -19.73 -21.57 -35.85
N ARG A 437 -20.83 -20.85 -36.11
CA ARG A 437 -22.20 -21.38 -36.09
C ARG A 437 -22.35 -22.69 -36.86
N VAL A 438 -21.89 -22.73 -38.11
CA VAL A 438 -22.01 -23.90 -38.99
C VAL A 438 -21.29 -25.13 -38.42
N GLU A 439 -20.10 -24.93 -37.84
CA GLU A 439 -19.33 -26.00 -37.19
C GLU A 439 -20.08 -26.54 -35.97
N ILE A 440 -20.57 -25.64 -35.11
CA ILE A 440 -21.23 -25.98 -33.84
C ILE A 440 -22.58 -26.65 -34.09
N GLU A 441 -23.36 -26.16 -35.06
CA GLU A 441 -24.62 -26.80 -35.50
C GLU A 441 -24.35 -28.23 -35.99
N GLY A 442 -23.22 -28.47 -36.67
CA GLY A 442 -22.77 -29.83 -37.02
C GLY A 442 -22.57 -30.74 -35.80
N TYR A 443 -22.14 -30.21 -34.64
CA TYR A 443 -22.07 -31.00 -33.40
C TYR A 443 -23.44 -31.27 -32.78
N GLN A 444 -24.39 -30.35 -32.93
CA GLN A 444 -25.77 -30.53 -32.47
C GLN A 444 -26.46 -31.65 -33.26
N VAL A 445 -26.25 -31.73 -34.57
CA VAL A 445 -26.72 -32.84 -35.42
C VAL A 445 -26.22 -34.18 -34.89
N ARG A 446 -24.93 -34.28 -34.55
CA ARG A 446 -24.36 -35.52 -34.00
C ARG A 446 -24.90 -35.87 -32.61
N ILE A 447 -25.32 -34.89 -31.80
CA ILE A 447 -26.03 -35.18 -30.55
C ILE A 447 -27.41 -35.78 -30.85
N ALA A 448 -28.10 -35.30 -31.89
CA ALA A 448 -29.39 -35.86 -32.27
C ALA A 448 -29.25 -37.34 -32.69
N GLU A 449 -28.17 -37.70 -33.39
CA GLU A 449 -27.82 -39.10 -33.69
C GLU A 449 -27.54 -39.93 -32.42
N ASP A 450 -26.81 -39.39 -31.44
CA ASP A 450 -26.54 -40.11 -30.19
C ASP A 450 -27.79 -40.28 -29.33
N LEU A 451 -28.65 -39.26 -29.28
CA LEU A 451 -29.96 -39.31 -28.60
C LEU A 451 -30.86 -40.38 -29.23
N LEU A 452 -30.81 -40.58 -30.54
CA LEU A 452 -31.51 -41.65 -31.23
C LEU A 452 -31.05 -43.03 -30.78
N ARG A 453 -29.74 -43.27 -30.76
CA ARG A 453 -29.18 -44.55 -30.27
C ARG A 453 -29.54 -44.79 -28.81
N ALA A 454 -29.52 -43.74 -27.98
CA ALA A 454 -29.95 -43.82 -26.58
C ALA A 454 -31.47 -44.08 -26.47
N ALA A 455 -32.28 -43.45 -27.31
CA ALA A 455 -33.74 -43.63 -27.37
C ALA A 455 -34.15 -45.02 -27.89
N GLU A 456 -33.37 -45.63 -28.77
CA GLU A 456 -33.55 -47.02 -29.18
C GLU A 456 -33.48 -47.96 -27.96
N ALA A 457 -32.55 -47.68 -27.04
CA ALA A 457 -32.36 -48.40 -25.77
C ALA A 457 -33.28 -47.95 -24.62
N ALA A 458 -33.78 -46.70 -24.63
CA ALA A 458 -34.58 -46.14 -23.55
C ALA A 458 -36.08 -46.52 -23.65
N SER A 459 -36.67 -46.82 -22.49
CA SER A 459 -38.12 -47.12 -22.34
C SER A 459 -38.93 -45.92 -21.83
N GLU A 460 -38.26 -44.81 -21.50
CA GLU A 460 -38.86 -43.66 -20.82
C GLU A 460 -39.36 -42.59 -21.79
N ARG A 461 -40.57 -42.09 -21.53
CA ARG A 461 -41.29 -41.11 -22.37
C ARG A 461 -40.53 -39.78 -22.54
N ASP A 462 -39.93 -39.27 -21.47
CA ASP A 462 -39.27 -37.96 -21.47
C ASP A 462 -38.00 -37.95 -22.34
N ALA A 463 -37.26 -39.05 -22.33
CA ALA A 463 -36.09 -39.23 -23.20
C ALA A 463 -36.48 -39.26 -24.69
N LEU A 464 -37.62 -39.89 -25.03
CA LEU A 464 -38.14 -39.93 -26.40
C LEU A 464 -38.66 -38.57 -26.89
N ALA A 465 -39.34 -37.81 -26.02
CA ALA A 465 -39.85 -36.48 -26.35
C ALA A 465 -38.72 -35.48 -26.63
N LEU A 466 -37.67 -35.51 -25.81
CA LEU A 466 -36.48 -34.68 -26.00
C LEU A 466 -35.70 -35.05 -27.27
N ALA A 467 -35.53 -36.35 -27.55
CA ALA A 467 -34.88 -36.82 -28.76
C ALA A 467 -35.63 -36.33 -30.02
N LEU A 468 -36.96 -36.38 -29.98
CA LEU A 468 -37.82 -35.89 -31.05
C LEU A 468 -37.66 -34.37 -31.29
N GLU A 469 -37.67 -33.57 -30.23
CA GLU A 469 -37.50 -32.11 -30.33
C GLU A 469 -36.10 -31.75 -30.90
N SER A 470 -35.07 -32.45 -30.43
CA SER A 470 -33.70 -32.28 -30.89
C SER A 470 -33.53 -32.64 -32.37
N LEU A 471 -34.26 -33.65 -32.86
CA LEU A 471 -34.23 -34.05 -34.28
C LEU A 471 -34.96 -33.08 -35.18
N LYS A 472 -36.11 -32.55 -34.75
CA LYS A 472 -36.82 -31.50 -35.49
C LYS A 472 -35.92 -30.28 -35.66
N LEU A 473 -35.18 -29.90 -34.61
CA LEU A 473 -34.16 -28.86 -34.70
C LEU A 473 -33.03 -29.25 -35.68
N SER A 474 -32.46 -30.45 -35.54
CA SER A 474 -31.40 -30.95 -36.44
C SER A 474 -31.81 -30.96 -37.92
N GLN A 475 -33.07 -31.26 -38.21
CA GLN A 475 -33.61 -31.27 -39.57
C GLN A 475 -33.70 -29.87 -40.16
N THR A 476 -33.99 -28.86 -39.35
CA THR A 476 -34.00 -27.46 -39.81
C THR A 476 -32.59 -26.94 -40.13
N LEU A 477 -31.58 -27.45 -39.43
CA LEU A 477 -30.19 -26.98 -39.53
C LEU A 477 -29.40 -27.65 -40.67
N ASP A 478 -29.63 -28.95 -40.95
CA ASP A 478 -29.02 -29.65 -42.09
C ASP A 478 -30.07 -30.28 -43.03
N PRO A 479 -30.60 -29.50 -44.00
CA PRO A 479 -31.60 -29.98 -44.94
C PRO A 479 -31.12 -31.14 -45.84
N ARG A 480 -29.81 -31.37 -45.95
CA ARG A 480 -29.25 -32.45 -46.78
C ARG A 480 -29.53 -33.83 -46.18
N ARG A 481 -29.69 -33.89 -44.85
CA ARG A 481 -30.03 -35.10 -44.10
C ARG A 481 -31.52 -35.24 -43.84
N LYS A 482 -32.36 -34.34 -44.39
CA LYS A 482 -33.80 -34.29 -44.16
C LYS A 482 -34.49 -35.65 -44.35
N ILE A 483 -34.13 -36.38 -45.40
CA ILE A 483 -34.73 -37.69 -45.72
C ILE A 483 -34.43 -38.75 -44.65
N GLU A 484 -33.23 -38.73 -44.06
CA GLU A 484 -32.83 -39.67 -43.02
C GLU A 484 -33.46 -39.28 -41.68
N LEU A 485 -33.45 -37.99 -41.36
CA LEU A 485 -34.03 -37.43 -40.14
C LEU A 485 -35.56 -37.54 -40.10
N ASP A 486 -36.26 -37.36 -41.23
CA ASP A 486 -37.72 -37.51 -41.33
C ASP A 486 -38.16 -38.91 -40.90
N LYS A 487 -37.42 -39.95 -41.33
CA LYS A 487 -37.72 -41.33 -40.96
C LYS A 487 -37.60 -41.55 -39.46
N MET A 488 -36.52 -41.03 -38.87
CA MET A 488 -36.24 -41.14 -37.44
C MET A 488 -37.26 -40.36 -36.58
N ILE A 489 -37.66 -39.16 -37.02
CA ILE A 489 -38.72 -38.34 -36.39
C ILE A 489 -40.05 -39.10 -36.37
N VAL A 490 -40.47 -39.62 -37.52
CA VAL A 490 -41.75 -40.37 -37.63
C VAL A 490 -41.74 -41.63 -36.76
N GLU A 491 -40.60 -42.33 -36.68
CA GLU A 491 -40.47 -43.53 -35.84
C GLU A 491 -40.56 -43.22 -34.34
N LEU A 492 -39.87 -42.16 -33.89
CA LEU A 492 -39.94 -41.70 -32.51
C LEU A 492 -41.33 -41.18 -32.15
N GLU A 493 -42.00 -40.43 -33.03
CA GLU A 493 -43.39 -39.97 -32.83
C GLU A 493 -44.33 -41.16 -32.61
N ARG A 494 -44.23 -42.20 -33.44
CA ARG A 494 -45.04 -43.43 -33.28
C ARG A 494 -44.71 -44.18 -31.99
N ARG A 495 -43.46 -44.21 -31.55
CA ARG A 495 -43.04 -44.88 -30.30
C ARG A 495 -43.52 -44.09 -29.08
N LEU A 496 -43.39 -42.77 -29.10
CA LEU A 496 -43.92 -41.87 -28.08
C LEU A 496 -45.44 -42.06 -27.97
N GLU A 497 -46.18 -41.98 -29.08
CA GLU A 497 -47.64 -42.21 -29.10
C GLU A 497 -48.07 -43.59 -28.57
N ARG A 498 -47.25 -44.63 -28.78
CA ARG A 498 -47.55 -45.97 -28.24
C ARG A 498 -47.39 -46.00 -26.73
N LEU A 499 -46.35 -45.37 -26.19
CA LEU A 499 -46.15 -45.26 -24.74
C LEU A 499 -47.24 -44.41 -24.10
N THR A 500 -47.59 -43.26 -24.69
CA THR A 500 -48.68 -42.41 -24.18
C THR A 500 -50.01 -43.16 -24.16
N ARG A 501 -50.33 -43.91 -25.23
CA ARG A 501 -51.55 -44.74 -25.27
C ARG A 501 -51.52 -45.88 -24.25
N GLY A 502 -50.36 -46.49 -24.01
CA GLY A 502 -50.17 -47.51 -22.98
C GLY A 502 -50.37 -46.99 -21.56
N GLU A 503 -49.84 -45.80 -21.26
CA GLU A 503 -50.05 -45.09 -19.98
C GLU A 503 -51.52 -44.72 -19.78
N ILE A 504 -52.17 -44.15 -20.81
CA ILE A 504 -53.60 -43.81 -20.77
C ILE A 504 -54.45 -45.06 -20.51
N ARG A 505 -54.11 -46.19 -21.15
CA ARG A 505 -54.82 -47.46 -20.96
C ARG A 505 -54.63 -48.02 -19.56
N ARG A 506 -53.42 -48.01 -19.01
CA ARG A 506 -53.17 -48.41 -17.60
C ARG A 506 -53.89 -47.49 -16.61
N SER A 507 -53.82 -46.17 -16.82
CA SER A 507 -54.55 -45.18 -16.01
C SER A 507 -56.07 -45.41 -16.05
N MET A 508 -56.64 -45.70 -17.21
CA MET A 508 -58.04 -46.10 -17.36
C MET A 508 -58.35 -47.44 -16.69
N GLU A 509 -57.46 -48.43 -16.79
CA GLU A 509 -57.62 -49.74 -16.15
C GLU A 509 -57.57 -49.62 -14.63
N ASP A 510 -56.64 -48.83 -14.06
CA ASP A 510 -56.53 -48.55 -12.63
C ASP A 510 -57.77 -47.80 -12.11
N GLN A 511 -58.26 -46.79 -12.83
CA GLN A 511 -59.51 -46.09 -12.50
C GLN A 511 -60.73 -47.02 -12.60
N MET A 512 -60.75 -47.92 -13.58
CA MET A 512 -61.81 -48.93 -13.70
C MET A 512 -61.71 -50.00 -12.61
N GLN A 513 -60.51 -50.33 -12.14
CA GLN A 513 -60.27 -51.26 -11.04
C GLN A 513 -60.73 -50.64 -9.71
N GLU A 514 -60.36 -49.39 -9.42
CA GLU A 514 -60.89 -48.63 -8.29
C GLU A 514 -62.42 -48.52 -8.34
N ALA A 515 -63.00 -48.25 -9.51
CA ALA A 515 -64.45 -48.20 -9.68
C ALA A 515 -65.13 -49.57 -9.51
N ARG A 516 -64.45 -50.68 -9.83
CA ARG A 516 -64.93 -52.06 -9.60
C ARG A 516 -64.87 -52.45 -8.13
N GLU A 517 -63.82 -52.08 -7.41
CA GLU A 517 -63.68 -52.30 -5.97
C GLU A 517 -64.70 -51.49 -5.14
N LEU A 518 -65.03 -50.26 -5.59
CA LEU A 518 -66.12 -49.46 -5.03
C LEU A 518 -67.52 -50.06 -5.30
N ARG A 519 -67.72 -50.72 -6.45
CA ARG A 519 -69.02 -51.31 -6.84
C ARG A 519 -69.31 -52.68 -6.23
N GLN A 520 -68.31 -53.44 -5.79
CA GLN A 520 -68.51 -54.75 -5.14
C GLN A 520 -69.01 -54.69 -3.69
N LYS A 521 -69.16 -53.49 -3.09
CA LYS A 521 -69.54 -53.36 -1.67
C LYS A 521 -71.03 -53.22 -1.35
N LEU A 522 -71.96 -53.21 -2.32
CA LEU A 522 -73.40 -53.20 -2.03
C LEU A 522 -74.23 -54.04 -3.03
N PRO A 523 -74.86 -55.16 -2.61
CA PRO A 523 -75.87 -55.84 -3.41
C PRO A 523 -77.19 -55.04 -3.45
N PRO A 524 -77.88 -54.93 -4.60
CA PRO A 524 -79.14 -54.20 -4.73
C PRO A 524 -80.33 -55.01 -4.16
N SER A 525 -81.12 -54.39 -3.29
CA SER A 525 -82.27 -55.01 -2.58
C SER A 525 -83.62 -54.89 -3.31
N LYS A 526 -83.65 -54.49 -4.58
CA LYS A 526 -84.90 -54.32 -5.35
C LYS A 526 -84.67 -54.52 -6.86
N PRO A 527 -85.60 -55.15 -7.60
CA PRO A 527 -85.52 -55.27 -9.06
C PRO A 527 -85.48 -53.90 -9.74
N ARG A 528 -84.52 -53.69 -10.66
CA ARG A 528 -84.40 -52.50 -11.50
C ARG A 528 -84.07 -52.91 -12.93
N ILE A 529 -84.57 -52.13 -13.90
CA ILE A 529 -84.25 -52.29 -15.31
C ILE A 529 -82.72 -52.23 -15.50
N GLY A 530 -82.18 -53.13 -16.31
CA GLY A 530 -80.75 -53.30 -16.57
C GLY A 530 -80.06 -54.39 -15.74
N LEU A 531 -80.74 -55.03 -14.79
CA LEU A 531 -80.19 -56.17 -14.03
C LEU A 531 -80.21 -57.46 -14.85
N LEU A 532 -79.22 -58.33 -14.61
CA LEU A 532 -79.14 -59.66 -15.25
C LEU A 532 -80.19 -60.61 -14.66
N VAL A 533 -80.60 -61.61 -15.44
CA VAL A 533 -81.50 -62.69 -15.01
C VAL A 533 -81.09 -63.31 -13.68
N ALA A 534 -79.82 -63.69 -13.51
CA ALA A 534 -79.31 -64.27 -12.26
C ALA A 534 -79.42 -63.31 -11.07
N GLN A 535 -79.25 -62.01 -11.29
CA GLN A 535 -79.41 -61.00 -10.24
C GLN A 535 -80.88 -60.79 -9.86
N ILE A 536 -81.80 -60.92 -10.82
CA ILE A 536 -83.24 -60.87 -10.53
C ILE A 536 -83.69 -62.13 -9.79
N GLU A 537 -83.17 -63.30 -10.16
CA GLU A 537 -83.40 -64.56 -9.46
C GLU A 537 -82.86 -64.53 -8.02
N ASP A 538 -81.69 -63.94 -7.79
CA ASP A 538 -81.15 -63.72 -6.43
C ASP A 538 -82.02 -62.78 -5.59
N ILE A 539 -82.69 -61.79 -6.22
CA ILE A 539 -83.52 -60.79 -5.53
C ILE A 539 -84.95 -61.29 -5.28
N LEU A 540 -85.56 -61.99 -6.24
CA LEU A 540 -86.97 -62.37 -6.23
C LEU A 540 -87.20 -63.87 -5.98
N GLY A 541 -86.15 -64.69 -6.06
CA GLY A 541 -86.26 -66.14 -6.11
C GLY A 541 -86.61 -66.65 -7.50
N THR A 542 -86.91 -67.94 -7.60
CA THR A 542 -87.29 -68.59 -8.87
C THR A 542 -88.68 -68.14 -9.34
N PRO A 543 -88.90 -67.84 -10.64
CA PRO A 543 -90.19 -67.40 -11.18
C PRO A 543 -91.26 -68.49 -11.19
N ASP A 544 -92.53 -68.09 -11.13
CA ASP A 544 -93.68 -69.02 -11.19
C ASP A 544 -93.92 -69.55 -12.60
N HIS A 545 -93.67 -68.73 -13.62
CA HIS A 545 -93.75 -69.14 -15.03
C HIS A 545 -92.71 -68.42 -15.88
N VAL A 546 -92.11 -69.12 -16.84
CA VAL A 546 -91.15 -68.55 -17.79
C VAL A 546 -91.58 -68.91 -19.20
N THR A 547 -91.81 -67.90 -20.02
CA THR A 547 -91.98 -68.04 -21.45
C THR A 547 -90.73 -67.51 -22.14
N GLN A 548 -90.09 -68.32 -22.98
CA GLN A 548 -88.88 -67.94 -23.69
C GLN A 548 -89.08 -68.14 -25.19
N GLU A 549 -88.75 -67.12 -25.97
CA GLU A 549 -88.70 -67.16 -27.43
C GLU A 549 -87.39 -66.55 -27.92
N THR A 550 -86.92 -67.03 -29.07
CA THR A 550 -85.78 -66.45 -29.77
C THR A 550 -86.28 -65.87 -31.08
N ASP A 551 -85.98 -64.61 -31.35
CA ASP A 551 -86.43 -63.95 -32.57
C ASP A 551 -85.59 -64.38 -33.81
N ARG A 552 -85.97 -63.89 -35.00
CA ARG A 552 -85.28 -64.17 -36.27
C ARG A 552 -83.85 -63.60 -36.35
N PHE A 553 -83.46 -62.73 -35.41
CA PHE A 553 -82.14 -62.11 -35.28
C PHE A 553 -81.29 -62.77 -34.17
N GLY A 554 -81.79 -63.85 -33.55
CA GLY A 554 -81.07 -64.59 -32.50
C GLY A 554 -81.13 -63.95 -31.12
N ILE A 555 -82.00 -62.94 -30.92
CA ILE A 555 -82.18 -62.27 -29.63
C ILE A 555 -83.08 -63.13 -28.75
N ASN A 556 -82.63 -63.37 -27.52
CA ASN A 556 -83.36 -64.15 -26.53
C ASN A 556 -84.34 -63.25 -25.79
N HIS A 557 -85.65 -63.50 -25.94
CA HIS A 557 -86.70 -62.82 -25.19
C HIS A 557 -87.25 -63.77 -24.12
N GLN A 558 -87.26 -63.32 -22.86
CA GLN A 558 -87.88 -64.07 -21.77
C GLN A 558 -88.93 -63.22 -21.08
N LEU A 559 -90.03 -63.84 -20.71
CA LEU A 559 -91.06 -63.27 -19.86
C LEU A 559 -91.16 -64.14 -18.62
N TRP A 560 -90.85 -63.56 -17.47
CA TRP A 560 -90.93 -64.22 -16.18
C TRP A 560 -92.12 -63.66 -15.41
N GLU A 561 -93.00 -64.54 -14.96
CA GLU A 561 -94.17 -64.21 -14.17
C GLU A 561 -93.91 -64.54 -12.70
N TYR A 562 -94.14 -63.56 -11.82
CA TYR A 562 -94.16 -63.73 -10.37
C TYR A 562 -95.55 -63.34 -9.85
N LYS A 563 -96.31 -64.33 -9.38
CA LYS A 563 -97.67 -64.20 -8.83
C LYS A 563 -97.65 -63.94 -7.33
N GLY A 564 -96.57 -64.29 -6.64
CA GLY A 564 -96.37 -64.07 -5.19
C GLY A 564 -95.09 -63.30 -4.86
N GLY A 565 -94.95 -62.84 -3.61
CA GLY A 565 -93.77 -62.11 -3.12
C GLY A 565 -93.98 -60.60 -2.94
N GLU A 566 -92.88 -59.89 -2.65
CA GLU A 566 -92.90 -58.44 -2.38
C GLU A 566 -93.11 -57.61 -3.67
N TYR A 567 -92.77 -58.17 -4.84
CA TYR A 567 -92.86 -57.50 -6.14
C TYR A 567 -93.50 -58.39 -7.23
N PRO A 568 -94.81 -58.70 -7.12
CA PRO A 568 -95.50 -59.50 -8.14
C PRO A 568 -95.63 -58.73 -9.46
N GLY A 569 -95.41 -59.40 -10.57
CA GLY A 569 -95.42 -58.80 -11.89
C GLY A 569 -94.82 -59.68 -12.98
N LEU A 570 -94.87 -59.14 -14.19
CA LEU A 570 -94.29 -59.69 -15.40
C LEU A 570 -92.97 -58.96 -15.69
N TYR A 571 -91.88 -59.73 -15.76
CA TYR A 571 -90.52 -59.24 -15.96
C TYR A 571 -90.03 -59.68 -17.32
N TYR A 572 -89.73 -58.72 -18.19
CA TYR A 572 -89.31 -58.94 -19.57
C TYR A 572 -87.81 -58.79 -19.69
N PHE A 573 -87.16 -59.81 -20.24
CA PHE A 573 -85.73 -59.85 -20.47
C PHE A 573 -85.42 -59.92 -21.95
N GLU A 574 -84.39 -59.18 -22.36
CA GLU A 574 -83.76 -59.31 -23.68
C GLU A 574 -82.29 -59.64 -23.47
N ASN A 575 -81.82 -60.73 -24.07
CA ASN A 575 -80.46 -61.24 -23.88
C ASN A 575 -80.05 -61.32 -22.39
N TYR A 576 -80.96 -61.86 -21.57
CA TYR A 576 -80.78 -62.06 -20.13
C TYR A 576 -80.65 -60.77 -19.30
N ILE A 577 -81.05 -59.61 -19.83
CA ILE A 577 -81.10 -58.32 -19.12
C ILE A 577 -82.54 -57.86 -18.99
N LEU A 578 -82.97 -57.46 -17.79
CA LEU A 578 -84.32 -56.97 -17.51
C LEU A 578 -84.55 -55.64 -18.24
N THR A 579 -85.42 -55.61 -19.23
CA THR A 579 -85.72 -54.41 -20.03
C THR A 579 -87.03 -53.74 -19.61
N ARG A 580 -88.00 -54.52 -19.09
CA ARG A 580 -89.32 -53.99 -18.71
C ARG A 580 -89.93 -54.79 -17.56
N VAL A 581 -90.70 -54.11 -16.71
CA VAL A 581 -91.48 -54.72 -15.62
C VAL A 581 -92.91 -54.21 -15.68
N GLU A 582 -93.89 -55.11 -15.65
CA GLU A 582 -95.31 -54.80 -15.51
C GLU A 582 -95.84 -55.35 -14.18
N PRO A 583 -96.16 -54.50 -13.20
CA PRO A 583 -96.66 -54.96 -11.91
C PRO A 583 -98.09 -55.52 -12.04
N LEU A 584 -98.33 -56.69 -11.46
CA LEU A 584 -99.68 -57.25 -11.32
C LEU A 584 -100.35 -56.54 -10.14
N GLY A 585 -101.30 -55.65 -10.42
CA GLY A 585 -102.01 -54.89 -9.40
C GLY A 585 -102.74 -55.80 -8.41
N ARG A 586 -102.53 -55.58 -7.11
CA ARG A 586 -103.35 -56.21 -6.06
C ARG A 586 -104.80 -55.77 -6.26
N LYS A 587 -105.73 -56.74 -6.40
CA LYS A 587 -107.16 -56.48 -6.22
C LYS A 587 -107.45 -56.08 -4.79
#